data_AF-A0A952P7Q9-F1
#
_entry.id   AF-A0A952P7Q9-F1
#
_cell.length_a   1.000
_cell.length_b   1.000
_cell.length_c   1.000
_cell.angle_alpha   90.00
_cell.angle_beta   90.00
_cell.angle_gamma   90.00
#
_symmetry.space_group_name_H-M   'P 1'
#
loop_
_entity.id
_entity.type
_entity.pdbx_description
1 polymer ?
#
loop_
_entity_poly.entity_id
_entity_poly.type
_entity_poly.pdbx_seq_one_letter_code
_entity_poly.pdbx_strand_id
1 'polypeptide(L)'
;GESDMGFHGLSGARNRSWSLLRTLSLVLIVLSTPLVLPAQNAELLPVESQFLAPLMKELNPPKQSSQSKTELLRTPVRYELVSETAFDRPAEIMAETRDGFIGYNLRISRSAVNQPLSYLREILALAALTGTAGKLTYGTPQTAVESYILAKRPQGQDSLQAYEPMEMAETLTNMKEGSLGARFAWETHVLAWLKGLRPSGVMMSLLYQWDPSTVQEAERVLSAEQERLEKEILPKLKVQAEKDLSRKSREWDRINSEKLKALEQEELKLNDLIVRNDRKGVRRLLEAYLPWSVMEPVEKRMWQGWLEAIEFPDPAKKTIVFRGVDYETDFMQTLKTPEGLRVGFMSTLLTKNQGSYTRRLRSLKTKRLGTGDEFAKHWKVPPHVKISEQMRAHAIDPIGSAFLSFTMDPAIASAFVGSPRYDSMGQERPGGGLLAVAIDSRRLFPNLRNGVTVEMEYLAPLVVFPDEVLEYRQISSSIFSNGRASYHEFLNSIRKKFGNVFRMNPGKDPAAWAEYQRDGKAIVTNFFETNSGRSCGHVWK
;
A
#
# COMPACT_ATOMS: atom_id res chain seq x y z
N GLY A 1 -23.40 32.27 64.98
CA GLY A 1 -24.43 31.23 64.92
C GLY A 1 -23.89 30.16 64.01
N GLU A 2 -23.43 29.02 64.54
CA GLU A 2 -24.27 27.91 65.09
C GLU A 2 -25.16 27.34 63.98
N SER A 3 -25.22 26.05 63.67
CA SER A 3 -24.78 24.78 64.31
C SER A 3 -25.00 23.70 63.22
N ASP A 4 -24.07 22.80 62.91
CA ASP A 4 -23.74 21.53 63.58
C ASP A 4 -24.92 20.56 63.84
N MET A 5 -24.80 19.34 63.27
CA MET A 5 -25.22 17.99 63.71
C MET A 5 -25.02 17.03 62.50
N GLY A 6 -24.17 16.00 62.45
CA GLY A 6 -23.44 15.24 63.47
C GLY A 6 -24.22 13.99 63.88
N PHE A 7 -23.75 12.78 63.50
CA PHE A 7 -23.82 11.46 64.21
C PHE A 7 -23.40 10.32 63.21
N HIS A 8 -22.18 9.75 63.27
CA HIS A 8 -21.73 8.55 64.02
C HIS A 8 -22.61 7.29 63.81
N GLY A 9 -22.12 6.07 63.54
CA GLY A 9 -20.77 5.49 63.49
C GLY A 9 -20.84 3.99 63.81
N LEU A 10 -19.78 3.25 63.43
CA LEU A 10 -19.33 1.93 63.95
C LEU A 10 -20.17 0.70 63.53
N SER A 11 -19.67 -0.52 63.36
CA SER A 11 -18.35 -1.17 63.32
C SER A 11 -18.67 -2.68 63.28
N GLY A 12 -17.89 -3.53 62.60
CA GLY A 12 -18.04 -4.97 62.82
C GLY A 12 -17.32 -5.83 61.81
N ALA A 13 -16.14 -6.29 62.19
CA ALA A 13 -15.23 -7.06 61.36
C ALA A 13 -15.37 -8.58 61.60
N ARG A 14 -14.86 -9.33 60.60
CA ARG A 14 -14.11 -10.60 60.68
C ARG A 14 -14.81 -11.98 60.58
N ASN A 15 -14.19 -12.73 59.66
CA ASN A 15 -13.79 -14.16 59.70
C ASN A 15 -14.84 -15.21 59.32
N ARG A 16 -14.68 -15.91 58.18
CA ARG A 16 -13.76 -17.04 57.83
C ARG A 16 -14.28 -18.42 58.27
N SER A 17 -14.69 -19.25 57.30
CA SER A 17 -14.30 -20.68 57.09
C SER A 17 -15.20 -21.27 55.99
N TRP A 18 -14.70 -21.62 54.80
CA TRP A 18 -14.02 -22.88 54.42
C TRP A 18 -14.83 -24.19 54.59
N SER A 19 -15.21 -24.75 53.43
CA SER A 19 -15.41 -26.18 53.11
C SER A 19 -16.65 -26.86 53.71
N LEU A 20 -17.38 -27.79 53.05
CA LEU A 20 -16.99 -28.84 52.11
C LEU A 20 -18.27 -29.51 51.52
N LEU A 21 -18.09 -30.25 50.41
CA LEU A 21 -18.96 -31.26 49.75
C LEU A 21 -20.02 -30.73 48.75
N ARG A 22 -19.79 -30.86 47.42
CA ARG A 22 -20.03 -32.06 46.57
C ARG A 22 -21.41 -32.67 46.88
N THR A 23 -22.38 -32.75 45.98
CA THR A 23 -22.35 -33.40 44.65
C THR A 23 -23.74 -33.20 44.02
N LEU A 24 -23.84 -32.74 42.76
CA LEU A 24 -24.71 -33.30 41.71
C LEU A 24 -24.75 -32.36 40.50
N SER A 25 -23.92 -32.73 39.54
CA SER A 25 -23.95 -32.30 38.15
C SER A 25 -25.22 -32.83 37.49
N LEU A 26 -25.95 -31.99 36.76
CA LEU A 26 -26.72 -32.41 35.58
C LEU A 26 -26.91 -31.24 34.62
N VAL A 27 -25.93 -31.12 33.73
CA VAL A 27 -26.05 -30.84 32.29
C VAL A 27 -27.02 -29.74 31.86
N LEU A 28 -26.48 -28.54 31.63
CA LEU A 28 -27.00 -27.57 30.66
C LEU A 28 -25.81 -26.89 29.96
N ILE A 29 -25.15 -27.65 29.09
CA ILE A 29 -24.28 -27.08 28.06
C ILE A 29 -25.21 -26.70 26.91
N VAL A 30 -25.63 -25.43 26.89
CA VAL A 30 -26.14 -24.81 25.65
C VAL A 30 -24.93 -24.59 24.77
N LEU A 31 -24.72 -25.51 23.83
CA LEU A 31 -23.83 -25.32 22.70
C LEU A 31 -24.32 -24.10 21.91
N SER A 32 -23.60 -22.99 22.05
CA SER A 32 -23.65 -21.88 21.10
C SER A 32 -22.98 -22.33 19.80
N THR A 33 -23.68 -23.12 19.00
CA THR A 33 -23.39 -23.26 17.59
C THR A 33 -23.93 -22.02 16.86
N PRO A 34 -23.17 -21.41 15.93
CA PRO A 34 -23.77 -20.42 15.05
C PRO A 34 -24.86 -21.15 14.26
N LEU A 35 -26.09 -20.61 14.31
CA LEU A 35 -27.18 -21.03 13.44
C LEU A 35 -26.71 -20.80 11.99
N VAL A 36 -26.18 -21.86 11.36
CA VAL A 36 -26.06 -21.91 9.90
C VAL A 36 -27.49 -22.02 9.41
N LEU A 37 -28.09 -20.88 9.07
CA LEU A 37 -29.31 -20.88 8.28
C LEU A 37 -29.01 -21.68 7.01
N PRO A 38 -29.80 -22.71 6.68
CA PRO A 38 -29.69 -23.35 5.38
C PRO A 38 -29.91 -22.26 4.33
N ALA A 39 -28.99 -22.18 3.36
CA ALA A 39 -29.17 -21.36 2.18
C ALA A 39 -30.51 -21.76 1.54
N GLN A 40 -31.56 -21.00 1.85
CA GLN A 40 -32.79 -21.06 1.11
C GLN A 40 -32.43 -20.67 -0.31
N ASN A 41 -32.76 -21.55 -1.25
CA ASN A 41 -32.62 -21.36 -2.68
C ASN A 41 -33.36 -20.08 -3.09
N ALA A 42 -32.73 -18.92 -2.92
CA ALA A 42 -33.11 -17.74 -3.68
C ALA A 42 -32.86 -18.15 -5.13
N GLU A 43 -33.94 -18.38 -5.89
CA GLU A 43 -33.82 -18.57 -7.33
C GLU A 43 -32.98 -17.42 -7.87
N LEU A 44 -31.79 -17.74 -8.35
CA LEU A 44 -30.93 -16.77 -9.01
C LEU A 44 -31.76 -16.10 -10.10
N LEU A 45 -31.65 -14.77 -10.20
CA LEU A 45 -32.34 -14.07 -11.27
C LEU A 45 -31.91 -14.69 -12.61
N PRO A 46 -32.79 -14.81 -13.62
CA PRO A 46 -32.41 -15.42 -14.88
C PRO A 46 -31.13 -14.81 -15.48
N VAL A 47 -30.92 -13.50 -15.31
CA VAL A 47 -29.71 -12.77 -15.73
C VAL A 47 -28.44 -13.23 -15.03
N GLU A 48 -28.54 -13.59 -13.74
CA GLU A 48 -27.42 -14.10 -12.97
C GLU A 48 -26.97 -15.45 -13.52
N SER A 49 -27.91 -16.34 -13.82
CA SER A 49 -27.61 -17.69 -14.32
C SER A 49 -27.15 -17.72 -15.79
N GLN A 50 -27.72 -16.87 -16.64
CA GLN A 50 -27.53 -16.91 -18.09
C GLN A 50 -26.44 -15.97 -18.60
N PHE A 51 -26.17 -14.87 -17.88
CA PHE A 51 -25.20 -13.86 -18.32
C PHE A 51 -24.08 -13.63 -17.30
N LEU A 52 -24.41 -13.19 -16.08
CA LEU A 52 -23.38 -12.76 -15.12
C LEU A 52 -22.51 -13.93 -14.63
N ALA A 53 -23.08 -15.09 -14.32
CA ALA A 53 -22.29 -16.24 -13.87
C ALA A 53 -21.35 -16.78 -14.96
N PRO A 54 -21.78 -16.97 -16.23
CA PRO A 54 -20.87 -17.27 -17.33
C PRO A 54 -19.79 -16.20 -17.54
N LEU A 55 -20.15 -14.91 -17.50
CA LEU A 55 -19.18 -13.82 -17.61
C LEU A 55 -18.12 -13.88 -16.50
N MET A 56 -18.54 -14.07 -15.24
CA MET A 56 -17.60 -14.21 -14.12
C MET A 56 -16.70 -15.42 -14.26
N LYS A 57 -17.19 -16.53 -14.85
CA LYS A 57 -16.37 -17.71 -15.12
C LYS A 57 -15.28 -17.40 -16.15
N GLU A 58 -15.58 -16.58 -17.15
CA GLU A 58 -14.60 -16.13 -18.14
C GLU A 58 -13.58 -15.14 -17.54
N LEU A 59 -14.03 -14.26 -16.65
CA LEU A 59 -13.17 -13.32 -15.91
C LEU A 59 -12.32 -14.04 -14.84
N ASN A 60 -12.79 -15.17 -14.31
CA ASN A 60 -12.09 -16.01 -13.32
C ASN A 60 -11.82 -17.42 -13.89
N PRO A 61 -10.99 -17.56 -14.93
CA PRO A 61 -10.73 -18.87 -15.50
C PRO A 61 -10.12 -19.79 -14.43
N PRO A 62 -10.48 -21.09 -14.40
CA PRO A 62 -9.94 -22.03 -13.44
C PRO A 62 -8.40 -22.06 -13.51
N LYS A 63 -7.76 -22.29 -12.37
CA LYS A 63 -6.31 -22.51 -12.30
C LYS A 63 -6.00 -23.76 -13.13
N GLN A 64 -5.26 -23.64 -14.22
CA GLN A 64 -4.77 -24.84 -14.91
C GLN A 64 -3.62 -25.40 -14.08
N SER A 65 -3.62 -26.72 -13.85
CA SER A 65 -2.71 -27.41 -12.91
C SER A 65 -1.22 -27.33 -13.28
N SER A 66 -0.88 -26.77 -14.44
CA SER A 66 0.48 -26.62 -14.96
C SER A 66 1.03 -25.18 -14.92
N GLN A 67 0.26 -24.19 -14.45
CA GLN A 67 0.65 -22.79 -14.55
C GLN A 67 1.61 -22.35 -13.42
N SER A 68 2.60 -21.53 -13.78
CA SER A 68 3.77 -21.18 -12.96
C SER A 68 3.42 -20.40 -11.68
N LYS A 69 4.38 -20.34 -10.73
CA LYS A 69 4.29 -19.50 -9.50
C LYS A 69 3.95 -18.02 -9.79
N THR A 70 4.16 -17.54 -11.01
CA THR A 70 3.82 -16.19 -11.47
C THR A 70 2.30 -15.94 -11.55
N GLU A 71 1.45 -16.98 -11.62
CA GLU A 71 -0.02 -16.84 -11.64
C GLU A 71 -0.68 -16.61 -10.28
N LEU A 72 0.10 -16.53 -9.19
CA LEU A 72 -0.39 -16.12 -7.87
C LEU A 72 -0.97 -14.68 -7.83
N LEU A 73 -0.94 -13.96 -8.94
CA LEU A 73 -1.42 -12.58 -9.12
C LEU A 73 -2.69 -12.46 -9.96
N ARG A 74 -3.43 -13.55 -10.25
CA ARG A 74 -4.76 -13.40 -10.86
C ARG A 74 -5.65 -12.59 -9.92
N THR A 75 -6.14 -11.47 -10.42
CA THR A 75 -7.02 -10.57 -9.66
C THR A 75 -8.44 -11.14 -9.69
N PRO A 76 -8.97 -11.67 -8.58
CA PRO A 76 -10.30 -12.25 -8.56
C PRO A 76 -11.36 -11.20 -8.87
N VAL A 77 -12.38 -11.60 -9.62
CA VAL A 77 -13.53 -10.77 -9.97
C VAL A 77 -14.78 -11.36 -9.36
N ARG A 78 -15.67 -10.51 -8.85
CA ARG A 78 -17.03 -10.88 -8.48
C ARG A 78 -18.03 -9.85 -8.95
N TYR A 79 -19.30 -10.14 -8.74
CA TYR A 79 -20.35 -9.16 -8.81
C TYR A 79 -21.22 -9.21 -7.56
N GLU A 80 -21.92 -8.11 -7.32
CA GLU A 80 -22.91 -7.95 -6.26
C GLU A 80 -24.10 -7.13 -6.81
N LEU A 81 -25.32 -7.54 -6.47
CA LEU A 81 -26.53 -6.75 -6.78
C LEU A 81 -26.88 -5.84 -5.61
N VAL A 82 -26.80 -4.54 -5.86
CA VAL A 82 -26.97 -3.49 -4.84
C VAL A 82 -28.21 -2.65 -5.12
N SER A 83 -28.78 -2.01 -4.10
CA SER A 83 -29.90 -1.08 -4.32
C SER A 83 -29.46 0.10 -5.18
N GLU A 84 -28.28 0.65 -4.86
CA GLU A 84 -27.72 1.84 -5.49
C GLU A 84 -26.20 1.68 -5.63
N THR A 85 -25.65 2.25 -6.69
CA THR A 85 -24.20 2.38 -6.94
C THR A 85 -23.76 3.78 -6.55
N ALA A 86 -22.45 4.04 -6.50
CA ALA A 86 -21.98 5.42 -6.43
C ALA A 86 -22.12 6.12 -7.79
N PHE A 87 -22.21 7.45 -7.76
CA PHE A 87 -22.22 8.32 -8.94
C PHE A 87 -23.42 8.13 -9.89
N ASP A 88 -24.54 7.60 -9.40
CA ASP A 88 -25.79 7.41 -10.15
C ASP A 88 -25.62 6.60 -11.44
N ARG A 89 -24.82 5.52 -11.38
CA ARG A 89 -24.52 4.65 -12.53
C ARG A 89 -25.30 3.33 -12.49
N PRO A 90 -25.55 2.69 -13.63
CA PRO A 90 -26.13 1.34 -13.63
C PRO A 90 -25.21 0.30 -12.98
N ALA A 91 -23.89 0.48 -13.07
CA ALA A 91 -22.90 -0.34 -12.37
C ALA A 91 -21.65 0.47 -11.98
N GLU A 92 -20.86 -0.08 -11.07
CA GLU A 92 -19.54 0.42 -10.70
C GLU A 92 -18.55 -0.73 -10.42
N ILE A 93 -17.26 -0.44 -10.57
CA ILE A 93 -16.18 -1.35 -10.16
C ILE A 93 -15.63 -0.84 -8.83
N MET A 94 -15.61 -1.71 -7.84
CA MET A 94 -14.93 -1.46 -6.57
C MET A 94 -13.69 -2.36 -6.44
N ALA A 95 -12.62 -1.80 -5.87
CA ALA A 95 -11.53 -2.60 -5.37
C ALA A 95 -11.89 -3.18 -4.00
N GLU A 96 -11.57 -4.44 -3.80
CA GLU A 96 -11.78 -5.14 -2.53
C GLU A 96 -10.55 -5.92 -2.16
N THR A 97 -10.35 -6.11 -0.86
CA THR A 97 -9.32 -6.98 -0.33
C THR A 97 -9.97 -8.24 0.21
N ARG A 98 -9.55 -9.40 -0.29
CA ARG A 98 -9.99 -10.69 0.26
C ARG A 98 -8.81 -11.60 0.46
N ASP A 99 -8.68 -12.10 1.68
CA ASP A 99 -7.51 -12.87 2.10
C ASP A 99 -6.21 -12.09 1.79
N GLY A 100 -6.31 -10.75 1.85
CA GLY A 100 -5.36 -9.71 1.47
C GLY A 100 -4.87 -9.69 0.02
N PHE A 101 -5.54 -10.40 -0.88
CA PHE A 101 -5.36 -10.16 -2.31
C PHE A 101 -6.31 -9.06 -2.75
N ILE A 102 -5.82 -8.23 -3.68
CA ILE A 102 -6.66 -7.25 -4.37
C ILE A 102 -7.54 -8.02 -5.33
N GLY A 103 -8.84 -7.79 -5.23
CA GLY A 103 -9.88 -8.23 -6.16
C GLY A 103 -10.71 -7.04 -6.64
N TYR A 104 -11.55 -7.28 -7.64
CA TYR A 104 -12.51 -6.30 -8.11
C TYR A 104 -13.93 -6.85 -7.99
N ASN A 105 -14.84 -6.02 -7.50
CA ASN A 105 -16.26 -6.33 -7.40
C ASN A 105 -17.05 -5.40 -8.33
N LEU A 106 -17.79 -6.01 -9.26
CA LEU A 106 -18.74 -5.33 -10.13
C LEU A 106 -20.08 -5.19 -9.39
N ARG A 107 -20.37 -4.00 -8.88
CA ARG A 107 -21.63 -3.71 -8.20
C ARG A 107 -22.63 -3.21 -9.22
N ILE A 108 -23.74 -3.92 -9.38
CA ILE A 108 -24.78 -3.60 -10.36
C ILE A 108 -26.04 -3.17 -9.61
N SER A 109 -26.61 -2.03 -9.97
CA SER A 109 -27.89 -1.62 -9.40
C SER A 109 -28.98 -2.61 -9.79
N ARG A 110 -29.82 -3.02 -8.83
CA ARG A 110 -30.97 -3.90 -9.08
C ARG A 110 -31.92 -3.35 -10.15
N SER A 111 -31.99 -2.04 -10.34
CA SER A 111 -32.80 -1.43 -11.41
C SER A 111 -32.20 -1.63 -12.81
N ALA A 112 -30.88 -1.82 -12.90
CA ALA A 112 -30.14 -1.96 -14.15
C ALA A 112 -29.80 -3.41 -14.50
N VAL A 113 -29.98 -4.36 -13.56
CA VAL A 113 -29.51 -5.74 -13.72
C VAL A 113 -30.03 -6.43 -14.99
N ASN A 114 -31.26 -6.14 -15.40
CA ASN A 114 -31.86 -6.73 -16.60
C ASN A 114 -31.49 -5.99 -17.90
N GLN A 115 -30.56 -5.02 -17.86
CA GLN A 115 -30.11 -4.22 -19.00
C GLN A 115 -28.59 -4.31 -19.18
N PRO A 116 -28.01 -5.44 -19.63
CA PRO A 116 -26.57 -5.62 -19.73
C PRO A 116 -25.81 -4.56 -20.53
N LEU A 117 -26.44 -4.02 -21.58
CA LEU A 117 -25.85 -2.93 -22.35
C LEU A 117 -25.59 -1.67 -21.49
N SER A 118 -26.41 -1.42 -20.47
CA SER A 118 -26.27 -0.25 -19.60
C SER A 118 -24.97 -0.27 -18.77
N TYR A 119 -24.41 -1.45 -18.48
CA TYR A 119 -23.17 -1.63 -17.71
C TYR A 119 -22.05 -2.30 -18.52
N LEU A 120 -22.13 -2.26 -19.85
CA LEU A 120 -21.12 -2.81 -20.74
C LEU A 120 -19.75 -2.10 -20.58
N ARG A 121 -19.78 -0.80 -20.25
CA ARG A 121 -18.59 0.00 -19.91
C ARG A 121 -17.79 -0.65 -18.78
N GLU A 122 -18.45 -0.97 -17.67
CA GLU A 122 -17.81 -1.56 -16.51
C GLU A 122 -17.31 -2.98 -16.79
N ILE A 123 -18.04 -3.78 -17.58
CA ILE A 123 -17.60 -5.11 -17.99
C ILE A 123 -16.28 -5.03 -18.78
N LEU A 124 -16.18 -4.13 -19.75
CA LEU A 124 -14.96 -3.98 -20.56
C LEU A 124 -13.80 -3.42 -19.74
N ALA A 125 -14.06 -2.45 -18.87
CA ALA A 125 -13.05 -1.93 -17.95
C ALA A 125 -12.53 -3.03 -17.00
N LEU A 126 -13.42 -3.88 -16.50
CA LEU A 126 -13.08 -5.02 -15.65
C LEU A 126 -12.25 -6.05 -16.39
N ALA A 127 -12.60 -6.37 -17.64
CA ALA A 127 -11.81 -7.26 -18.49
C ALA A 127 -10.41 -6.70 -18.79
N ALA A 128 -10.28 -5.37 -18.91
CA ALA A 128 -8.99 -4.70 -19.07
C ALA A 128 -8.14 -4.84 -17.80
N LEU A 129 -8.75 -4.59 -16.63
CA LEU A 129 -8.09 -4.66 -15.32
C LEU A 129 -7.56 -6.06 -14.98
N THR A 130 -8.25 -7.11 -15.41
CA THR A 130 -7.91 -8.50 -15.06
C THR A 130 -7.01 -9.18 -16.09
N GLY A 131 -6.62 -8.46 -17.15
CA GLY A 131 -5.86 -9.02 -18.27
C GLY A 131 -6.63 -10.06 -19.09
N THR A 132 -7.94 -10.20 -18.88
CA THR A 132 -8.81 -11.10 -19.67
C THR A 132 -9.38 -10.42 -20.90
N ALA A 133 -8.97 -9.19 -21.20
CA ALA A 133 -9.32 -8.46 -22.41
C ALA A 133 -9.16 -9.33 -23.66
N GLY A 134 -8.05 -10.08 -23.82
CA GLY A 134 -7.84 -10.95 -24.98
C GLY A 134 -8.88 -12.07 -25.17
N LYS A 135 -9.66 -12.42 -24.13
CA LYS A 135 -10.77 -13.39 -24.22
C LYS A 135 -12.11 -12.72 -24.50
N LEU A 136 -12.34 -11.57 -23.87
CA LEU A 136 -13.62 -10.85 -23.90
C LEU A 136 -13.68 -9.74 -24.95
N THR A 137 -12.58 -9.51 -25.67
CA THR A 137 -12.47 -8.50 -26.72
C THR A 137 -11.74 -9.03 -27.97
N TYR A 138 -12.13 -8.59 -29.17
CA TYR A 138 -11.39 -8.84 -30.42
C TYR A 138 -10.76 -7.54 -30.93
N GLY A 139 -9.66 -7.65 -31.68
CA GLY A 139 -9.12 -6.50 -32.43
C GLY A 139 -7.91 -5.81 -31.82
N THR A 140 -7.10 -6.50 -31.01
CA THR A 140 -5.62 -6.41 -30.99
C THR A 140 -5.07 -7.46 -30.00
N PRO A 141 -3.84 -7.99 -30.18
CA PRO A 141 -3.22 -8.74 -29.11
C PRO A 141 -3.09 -7.80 -27.90
N GLN A 142 -2.93 -8.34 -26.69
CA GLN A 142 -2.62 -7.58 -25.47
C GLN A 142 -1.64 -6.42 -25.76
N THR A 143 -0.70 -6.70 -26.68
CA THR A 143 0.28 -5.81 -27.27
C THR A 143 -0.24 -4.55 -27.95
N ALA A 144 -1.52 -4.33 -28.30
CA ALA A 144 -1.95 -3.10 -29.00
C ALA A 144 -2.91 -2.14 -28.28
N VAL A 145 -3.62 -2.57 -27.24
CA VAL A 145 -3.95 -1.65 -26.14
C VAL A 145 -2.64 -1.22 -25.47
N GLU A 146 -1.74 -2.18 -25.27
CA GLU A 146 -0.37 -1.87 -24.87
C GLU A 146 0.34 -1.03 -25.93
N SER A 147 0.20 -1.25 -27.24
CA SER A 147 0.83 -0.41 -28.29
C SER A 147 0.23 0.98 -28.37
N TYR A 148 -1.05 1.19 -28.09
CA TYR A 148 -1.60 2.52 -27.97
C TYR A 148 -1.03 3.26 -26.74
N ILE A 149 -0.80 2.52 -25.64
CA ILE A 149 -0.12 3.00 -24.43
C ILE A 149 1.41 3.14 -24.66
N LEU A 150 2.04 2.31 -25.50
CA LEU A 150 3.48 2.21 -25.77
C LEU A 150 3.91 3.15 -26.91
N ALA A 151 3.08 3.39 -27.92
CA ALA A 151 3.35 4.31 -29.04
C ALA A 151 3.41 5.77 -28.59
N LYS A 152 3.06 6.05 -27.33
CA LYS A 152 3.31 7.33 -26.68
C LYS A 152 4.43 7.28 -25.62
N ARG A 153 5.08 6.14 -25.35
CA ARG A 153 6.19 6.06 -24.37
C ARG A 153 7.47 6.76 -24.88
N PRO A 154 8.30 7.31 -23.97
CA PRO A 154 9.70 7.56 -24.26
C PRO A 154 10.41 6.24 -24.60
N GLN A 155 11.31 6.25 -25.59
CA GLN A 155 12.17 5.10 -25.90
C GLN A 155 12.97 4.69 -24.65
N GLY A 156 12.93 3.40 -24.26
CA GLY A 156 13.82 2.84 -23.22
C GLY A 156 13.18 2.09 -22.04
N GLN A 157 11.87 1.79 -22.06
CA GLN A 157 11.22 0.93 -21.04
C GLN A 157 10.61 -0.32 -21.69
N ASP A 158 11.35 -1.42 -21.66
CA ASP A 158 11.11 -2.67 -22.39
C ASP A 158 10.07 -3.63 -21.75
N SER A 159 9.36 -3.26 -20.68
CA SER A 159 8.29 -4.12 -20.16
C SER A 159 6.89 -3.61 -20.50
N LEU A 160 6.19 -4.42 -21.30
CA LEU A 160 4.73 -4.49 -21.38
C LEU A 160 4.21 -4.78 -19.97
N GLN A 161 3.55 -3.84 -19.33
CA GLN A 161 2.80 -4.15 -18.11
C GLN A 161 1.45 -3.47 -18.20
N ALA A 162 0.42 -4.32 -18.21
CA ALA A 162 -0.94 -3.96 -17.87
C ALA A 162 -0.95 -3.13 -16.59
N TYR A 163 -1.97 -2.27 -16.43
CA TYR A 163 -2.13 -1.51 -15.20
C TYR A 163 -2.06 -2.44 -14.00
N GLU A 164 -1.19 -2.08 -13.07
CA GLU A 164 -0.88 -2.91 -11.94
C GLU A 164 -2.05 -2.93 -10.95
N PRO A 165 -2.52 -4.10 -10.46
CA PRO A 165 -3.74 -4.18 -9.66
C PRO A 165 -3.74 -3.27 -8.43
N MET A 166 -2.59 -3.10 -7.79
CA MET A 166 -2.45 -2.22 -6.62
C MET A 166 -2.64 -0.75 -6.94
N GLU A 167 -2.13 -0.29 -8.09
CA GLU A 167 -2.30 1.10 -8.52
C GLU A 167 -3.76 1.40 -8.84
N MET A 168 -4.45 0.47 -9.51
CA MET A 168 -5.86 0.64 -9.86
C MET A 168 -6.77 0.53 -8.63
N ALA A 169 -6.46 -0.35 -7.69
CA ALA A 169 -7.14 -0.41 -6.40
C ALA A 169 -6.99 0.89 -5.61
N GLU A 170 -5.79 1.47 -5.60
CA GLU A 170 -5.54 2.77 -4.99
C GLU A 170 -6.32 3.90 -5.69
N THR A 171 -6.36 3.92 -7.02
CA THR A 171 -7.19 4.88 -7.78
C THR A 171 -8.68 4.75 -7.44
N LEU A 172 -9.24 3.53 -7.49
CA LEU A 172 -10.66 3.29 -7.20
C LEU A 172 -11.02 3.67 -5.76
N THR A 173 -10.15 3.34 -4.80
CA THR A 173 -10.35 3.69 -3.38
C THR A 173 -10.32 5.20 -3.18
N ASN A 174 -9.31 5.89 -3.72
CA ASN A 174 -9.22 7.35 -3.64
C ASN A 174 -10.41 8.04 -4.32
N MET A 175 -10.87 7.52 -5.46
CA MET A 175 -12.06 8.01 -6.16
C MET A 175 -13.32 7.86 -5.30
N LYS A 176 -13.54 6.69 -4.69
CA LYS A 176 -14.65 6.43 -3.77
C LYS A 176 -14.66 7.39 -2.59
N GLU A 177 -13.48 7.78 -2.13
CA GLU A 177 -13.29 8.74 -1.03
C GLU A 177 -13.30 10.22 -1.49
N GLY A 178 -13.73 10.48 -2.73
CA GLY A 178 -14.01 11.82 -3.22
C GLY A 178 -12.82 12.52 -3.87
N SER A 179 -11.73 11.82 -4.19
CA SER A 179 -10.62 12.41 -4.94
C SER A 179 -11.01 12.68 -6.40
N LEU A 180 -11.05 13.97 -6.76
CA LEU A 180 -11.31 14.41 -8.13
C LEU A 180 -10.16 14.04 -9.07
N GLY A 181 -8.91 14.04 -8.59
CA GLY A 181 -7.75 13.59 -9.36
C GLY A 181 -7.85 12.10 -9.69
N ALA A 182 -8.16 11.27 -8.70
CA ALA A 182 -8.36 9.83 -8.90
C ALA A 182 -9.55 9.54 -9.82
N ARG A 183 -10.67 10.27 -9.67
CA ARG A 183 -11.83 10.15 -10.55
C ARG A 183 -11.46 10.48 -12.00
N PHE A 184 -10.77 11.60 -12.21
CA PHE A 184 -10.31 11.99 -13.54
C PHE A 184 -9.36 10.95 -14.15
N ALA A 185 -8.41 10.43 -13.38
CA ALA A 185 -7.48 9.38 -13.82
C ALA A 185 -8.24 8.09 -14.22
N TRP A 186 -9.18 7.64 -13.38
CA TRP A 186 -10.03 6.48 -13.65
C TRP A 186 -10.82 6.63 -14.96
N GLU A 187 -11.52 7.75 -15.15
CA GLU A 187 -12.29 7.98 -16.38
C GLU A 187 -11.39 8.07 -17.62
N THR A 188 -10.17 8.57 -17.46
CA THR A 188 -9.18 8.61 -18.55
C THR A 188 -8.73 7.20 -18.93
N HIS A 189 -8.48 6.32 -17.94
CA HIS A 189 -8.18 4.91 -18.19
C HIS A 189 -9.33 4.20 -18.90
N VAL A 190 -10.56 4.40 -18.42
CA VAL A 190 -11.74 3.80 -19.05
C VAL A 190 -11.88 4.26 -20.49
N LEU A 191 -11.75 5.56 -20.78
CA LEU A 191 -11.79 6.03 -22.17
C LEU A 191 -10.71 5.37 -23.03
N ALA A 192 -9.48 5.25 -22.53
CA ALA A 192 -8.39 4.59 -23.25
C ALA A 192 -8.71 3.11 -23.53
N TRP A 193 -9.28 2.39 -22.56
CA TRP A 193 -9.73 1.01 -22.74
C TRP A 193 -10.88 0.91 -23.74
N LEU A 194 -11.91 1.75 -23.64
CA LEU A 194 -13.03 1.71 -24.59
C LEU A 194 -12.59 2.00 -26.03
N LYS A 195 -11.60 2.89 -26.23
CA LYS A 195 -11.02 3.15 -27.57
C LYS A 195 -10.28 1.93 -28.12
N GLY A 196 -9.56 1.20 -27.27
CA GLY A 196 -8.75 0.04 -27.66
C GLY A 196 -9.46 -1.32 -27.64
N LEU A 197 -10.59 -1.43 -26.94
CA LEU A 197 -11.33 -2.67 -26.74
C LEU A 197 -12.61 -2.70 -27.59
N ARG A 198 -12.91 -3.86 -28.16
CA ARG A 198 -14.18 -4.16 -28.85
C ARG A 198 -14.72 -5.48 -28.30
N PRO A 199 -16.03 -5.63 -28.02
CA PRO A 199 -16.59 -6.89 -27.52
C PRO A 199 -16.18 -8.09 -28.39
N SER A 200 -15.72 -9.19 -27.78
CA SER A 200 -15.41 -10.42 -28.52
C SER A 200 -16.68 -11.17 -28.88
N GLY A 201 -16.57 -12.15 -29.76
CA GLY A 201 -17.64 -13.10 -30.08
C GLY A 201 -18.12 -13.89 -28.85
N VAL A 202 -17.25 -14.13 -27.86
CA VAL A 202 -17.65 -14.73 -26.58
C VAL A 202 -18.50 -13.77 -25.75
N MET A 203 -18.09 -12.51 -25.64
CA MET A 203 -18.89 -11.49 -24.95
C MET A 203 -20.24 -11.28 -25.66
N MET A 204 -20.21 -11.18 -26.99
CA MET A 204 -21.40 -10.94 -27.79
C MET A 204 -22.35 -12.14 -27.79
N SER A 205 -21.86 -13.38 -27.73
CA SER A 205 -22.72 -14.54 -27.60
C SER A 205 -23.42 -14.58 -26.24
N LEU A 206 -22.72 -14.22 -25.16
CA LEU A 206 -23.32 -14.08 -23.83
C LEU A 206 -24.37 -12.96 -23.79
N LEU A 207 -24.08 -11.81 -24.38
CA LEU A 207 -25.04 -10.70 -24.48
C LEU A 207 -26.27 -11.12 -25.29
N TYR A 208 -26.07 -11.69 -26.49
CA TYR A 208 -27.14 -12.10 -27.40
C TYR A 208 -28.11 -13.12 -26.80
N GLN A 209 -27.61 -14.01 -25.93
CA GLN A 209 -28.45 -14.99 -25.23
C GLN A 209 -29.43 -14.33 -24.25
N TRP A 210 -29.09 -13.18 -23.69
CA TRP A 210 -29.91 -12.48 -22.71
C TRP A 210 -30.75 -11.36 -23.32
N ASP A 211 -30.12 -10.57 -24.18
CA ASP A 211 -30.71 -9.46 -24.91
C ASP A 211 -30.28 -9.65 -26.37
N PRO A 212 -31.22 -9.82 -27.33
CA PRO A 212 -30.90 -10.02 -28.76
C PRO A 212 -30.26 -8.78 -29.43
N SER A 213 -29.67 -7.91 -28.62
CA SER A 213 -28.68 -6.90 -28.97
C SER A 213 -27.66 -7.41 -29.97
N THR A 214 -27.52 -6.67 -31.06
CA THR A 214 -26.55 -6.95 -32.10
C THR A 214 -25.18 -6.39 -31.72
N VAL A 215 -24.13 -6.86 -32.41
CA VAL A 215 -22.79 -6.27 -32.30
C VAL A 215 -22.83 -4.77 -32.59
N GLN A 216 -23.63 -4.36 -33.58
CA GLN A 216 -23.79 -2.96 -33.96
C GLN A 216 -24.41 -2.13 -32.84
N GLU A 217 -25.35 -2.69 -32.06
CA GLU A 217 -25.95 -1.99 -30.92
C GLU A 217 -24.93 -1.81 -29.79
N ALA A 218 -24.18 -2.86 -29.46
CA ALA A 218 -23.11 -2.79 -28.47
C ALA A 218 -22.04 -1.75 -28.88
N GLU A 219 -21.62 -1.76 -30.15
CA GLU A 219 -20.69 -0.76 -30.69
C GLU A 219 -21.26 0.66 -30.62
N ARG A 220 -22.54 0.85 -30.95
CA ARG A 220 -23.21 2.15 -30.86
C ARG A 220 -23.21 2.68 -29.43
N VAL A 221 -23.56 1.84 -28.45
CA VAL A 221 -23.55 2.21 -27.01
C VAL A 221 -22.14 2.59 -26.57
N LEU A 222 -21.13 1.81 -26.95
CA LEU A 222 -19.74 2.09 -26.58
C LEU A 222 -19.18 3.34 -27.25
N SER A 223 -19.52 3.60 -28.52
CA SER A 223 -19.14 4.82 -29.22
C SER A 223 -19.79 6.06 -28.60
N ALA A 224 -21.07 5.97 -28.24
CA ALA A 224 -21.76 7.04 -27.53
C ALA A 224 -21.11 7.32 -26.16
N GLU A 225 -20.73 6.29 -25.42
CA GLU A 225 -20.04 6.46 -24.13
C GLU A 225 -18.64 7.05 -24.29
N GLN A 226 -17.88 6.63 -25.30
CA GLN A 226 -16.57 7.24 -25.62
C GLN A 226 -16.72 8.73 -25.90
N GLU A 227 -17.71 9.11 -26.72
CA GLU A 227 -17.98 10.50 -27.05
C GLU A 227 -18.40 11.31 -25.81
N ARG A 228 -19.29 10.76 -24.97
CA ARG A 228 -19.72 11.39 -23.72
C ARG A 228 -18.54 11.59 -22.76
N LEU A 229 -17.69 10.58 -22.59
CA LEU A 229 -16.50 10.70 -21.74
C LEU A 229 -15.55 11.78 -22.26
N GLU A 230 -15.24 11.77 -23.56
CA GLU A 230 -14.28 12.66 -24.19
C GLU A 230 -14.76 14.11 -24.27
N LYS A 231 -16.02 14.34 -24.62
CA LYS A 231 -16.57 15.69 -24.87
C LYS A 231 -17.23 16.31 -23.64
N GLU A 232 -17.81 15.51 -22.74
CA GLU A 232 -18.61 16.05 -21.63
C GLU A 232 -17.96 15.85 -20.26
N ILE A 233 -17.52 14.62 -19.95
CA ILE A 233 -17.11 14.24 -18.59
C ILE A 233 -15.68 14.67 -18.30
N LEU A 234 -14.71 14.25 -19.12
CA LEU A 234 -13.29 14.51 -18.89
C LEU A 234 -12.93 16.00 -18.89
N PRO A 235 -13.44 16.85 -19.79
CA PRO A 235 -13.14 18.29 -19.76
C PRO A 235 -13.60 18.94 -18.45
N LYS A 236 -14.81 18.58 -17.95
CA LYS A 236 -15.35 19.10 -16.68
C LYS A 236 -14.52 18.60 -15.49
N LEU A 237 -14.24 17.29 -15.44
CA LEU A 237 -13.46 16.69 -14.36
C LEU A 237 -12.04 17.23 -14.31
N LYS A 238 -11.39 17.47 -15.47
CA LYS A 238 -10.05 18.06 -15.54
C LYS A 238 -10.03 19.44 -14.85
N VAL A 239 -10.95 20.32 -15.25
CA VAL A 239 -11.05 21.67 -14.67
C VAL A 239 -11.34 21.61 -13.17
N GLN A 240 -12.21 20.69 -12.73
CA GLN A 240 -12.52 20.49 -11.31
C GLN A 240 -11.30 19.99 -10.52
N ALA A 241 -10.57 19.00 -11.03
CA ALA A 241 -9.38 18.45 -10.41
C ALA A 241 -8.25 19.49 -10.32
N GLU A 242 -8.00 20.28 -11.38
CA GLU A 242 -7.01 21.36 -11.37
C GLU A 242 -7.34 22.46 -10.35
N LYS A 243 -8.61 22.85 -10.28
CA LYS A 243 -9.09 23.84 -9.30
C LYS A 243 -8.95 23.32 -7.88
N ASP A 244 -9.35 22.07 -7.62
CA ASP A 244 -9.24 21.44 -6.31
C ASP A 244 -7.78 21.30 -5.87
N LEU A 245 -6.89 20.80 -6.74
CA LEU A 245 -5.47 20.70 -6.45
C LEU A 245 -4.83 22.06 -6.20
N SER A 246 -5.17 23.07 -7.00
CA SER A 246 -4.69 24.45 -6.83
C SER A 246 -5.13 25.02 -5.48
N ARG A 247 -6.39 24.79 -5.09
CA ARG A 247 -6.93 25.21 -3.79
C ARG A 247 -6.18 24.52 -2.65
N LYS A 248 -6.06 23.19 -2.69
CA LYS A 248 -5.35 22.38 -1.69
C LYS A 248 -3.87 22.76 -1.57
N SER A 249 -3.18 23.04 -2.68
CA SER A 249 -1.79 23.49 -2.64
C SER A 249 -1.66 24.87 -2.01
N ARG A 250 -2.52 25.83 -2.36
CA ARG A 250 -2.50 27.17 -1.73
C ARG A 250 -2.77 27.09 -0.23
N GLU A 251 -3.70 26.23 0.17
CA GLU A 251 -3.98 25.98 1.59
C GLU A 251 -2.75 25.44 2.32
N TRP A 252 -2.07 24.45 1.73
CA TRP A 252 -0.82 23.93 2.27
C TRP A 252 0.24 25.02 2.40
N ASP A 253 0.49 25.77 1.33
CA ASP A 253 1.53 26.79 1.30
C ASP A 253 1.22 27.93 2.28
N ARG A 254 -0.06 28.24 2.50
CA ARG A 254 -0.53 29.24 3.49
C ARG A 254 -0.30 28.76 4.93
N ILE A 255 -0.69 27.53 5.27
CA ILE A 255 -0.63 27.01 6.65
C ILE A 255 0.82 26.79 7.09
N ASN A 256 1.70 26.43 6.15
CA ASN A 256 3.01 25.88 6.51
C ASN A 256 4.18 26.87 6.33
N SER A 257 3.99 28.00 5.65
CA SER A 257 5.11 28.94 5.41
C SER A 257 5.74 29.47 6.70
N GLU A 258 4.94 29.88 7.69
CA GLU A 258 5.45 30.39 8.97
C GLU A 258 5.72 29.27 9.98
N LYS A 259 4.83 28.26 10.05
CA LYS A 259 5.02 27.11 10.95
C LYS A 259 6.32 26.36 10.68
N LEU A 260 6.66 26.11 9.41
CA LEU A 260 7.89 25.41 9.05
C LEU A 260 9.15 26.25 9.31
N LYS A 261 9.07 27.58 9.17
CA LYS A 261 10.18 28.47 9.55
C LYS A 261 10.45 28.41 11.05
N ALA A 262 9.41 28.41 11.88
CA ALA A 262 9.56 28.28 13.32
C ALA A 262 10.21 26.93 13.71
N LEU A 263 9.75 25.82 13.10
CA LEU A 263 10.35 24.49 13.30
C LEU A 263 11.82 24.44 12.84
N GLU A 264 12.19 25.18 11.79
CA GLU A 264 13.58 25.28 11.33
C GLU A 264 14.49 26.07 12.27
N GLN A 265 13.92 26.91 13.15
CA GLN A 265 14.65 27.69 14.14
C GLN A 265 14.82 26.94 15.47
N GLU A 266 14.05 25.88 15.73
CA GLU A 266 14.19 25.06 16.94
C GLU A 266 15.62 24.52 17.10
N GLU A 267 16.15 24.50 18.32
CA GLU A 267 17.53 24.07 18.58
C GLU A 267 17.80 22.64 18.09
N LEU A 268 16.90 21.71 18.42
CA LEU A 268 17.01 20.31 18.04
C LEU A 268 16.50 20.10 16.61
N LYS A 269 17.39 19.61 15.74
CA LYS A 269 17.04 19.27 14.35
C LYS A 269 16.64 17.80 14.26
N LEU A 270 16.06 17.41 13.12
CA LEU A 270 15.59 16.05 12.88
C LEU A 270 16.63 14.97 13.24
N ASN A 271 17.89 15.17 12.83
CA ASN A 271 18.99 14.24 13.14
C ASN A 271 19.23 14.11 14.66
N ASP A 272 19.15 15.22 15.40
CA ASP A 272 19.35 15.23 16.86
C ASP A 272 18.22 14.48 17.55
N LEU A 273 16.98 14.69 17.11
CA LEU A 273 15.79 14.01 17.62
C LEU A 273 15.90 12.48 17.40
N ILE A 274 16.32 12.06 16.20
CA ILE A 274 16.51 10.63 15.87
C ILE A 274 17.55 10.00 16.79
N VAL A 275 18.77 10.55 16.88
CA VAL A 275 19.84 9.92 17.68
C VAL A 275 19.57 9.94 19.19
N ARG A 276 18.67 10.82 19.65
CA ARG A 276 18.19 10.86 21.04
C ARG A 276 17.01 9.93 21.31
N ASN A 277 16.49 9.21 20.31
CA ASN A 277 15.24 8.46 20.38
C ASN A 277 14.02 9.32 20.76
N ASP A 278 14.00 10.60 20.41
CA ASP A 278 12.83 11.47 20.62
C ASP A 278 11.77 11.20 19.55
N ARG A 279 11.08 10.07 19.69
CA ARG A 279 10.03 9.60 18.76
C ARG A 279 8.90 10.60 18.62
N LYS A 280 8.50 11.26 19.71
CA LYS A 280 7.44 12.27 19.71
C LYS A 280 7.87 13.54 18.97
N GLY A 281 9.09 14.01 19.21
CA GLY A 281 9.69 15.12 18.48
C GLY A 281 9.80 14.83 16.98
N VAL A 282 10.28 13.63 16.61
CA VAL A 282 10.34 13.19 15.21
C VAL A 282 8.94 13.15 14.59
N ARG A 283 7.95 12.51 15.22
CA ARG A 283 6.57 12.48 14.72
C ARG A 283 6.05 13.89 14.46
N ARG A 284 6.13 14.78 15.45
CA ARG A 284 5.65 16.18 15.36
C ARG A 284 6.26 16.89 14.16
N LEU A 285 7.57 16.74 13.98
CA LEU A 285 8.31 17.38 12.91
C LEU A 285 7.86 16.81 11.56
N LEU A 286 7.85 15.49 11.38
CA LEU A 286 7.43 14.85 10.14
C LEU A 286 5.98 15.18 9.76
N GLU A 287 5.06 15.12 10.71
CA GLU A 287 3.65 15.46 10.53
C GLU A 287 3.47 16.91 10.06
N ALA A 288 4.34 17.84 10.49
CA ALA A 288 4.29 19.22 10.03
C ALA A 288 4.78 19.42 8.59
N TYR A 289 5.64 18.54 8.07
CA TYR A 289 6.19 18.66 6.71
C TYR A 289 5.44 17.83 5.65
N LEU A 290 4.60 16.88 6.06
CA LEU A 290 3.81 16.06 5.15
C LEU A 290 2.69 16.89 4.51
N PRO A 291 2.58 16.95 3.16
CA PRO A 291 1.62 17.82 2.46
C PRO A 291 0.17 17.32 2.51
N TRP A 292 -0.41 17.21 3.71
CA TRP A 292 -1.71 16.56 3.97
C TRP A 292 -2.83 17.04 3.06
N SER A 293 -2.98 18.33 2.80
CA SER A 293 -4.13 18.82 2.00
C SER A 293 -4.14 18.27 0.57
N VAL A 294 -2.97 18.02 -0.03
CA VAL A 294 -2.82 17.49 -1.40
C VAL A 294 -2.54 15.98 -1.44
N MET A 295 -2.44 15.32 -0.29
CA MET A 295 -2.32 13.86 -0.22
C MET A 295 -3.63 13.17 -0.56
N GLU A 296 -3.50 12.07 -1.29
CA GLU A 296 -4.63 11.19 -1.58
C GLU A 296 -5.07 10.44 -0.32
N PRO A 297 -6.35 10.07 -0.18
CA PRO A 297 -6.85 9.42 1.04
C PRO A 297 -6.10 8.15 1.47
N VAL A 298 -5.75 7.27 0.54
CA VAL A 298 -4.96 6.05 0.82
C VAL A 298 -3.56 6.41 1.35
N GLU A 299 -2.88 7.35 0.70
CA GLU A 299 -1.56 7.83 1.15
C GLU A 299 -1.63 8.45 2.55
N LYS A 300 -2.68 9.22 2.86
CA LYS A 300 -2.89 9.80 4.20
C LYS A 300 -2.95 8.72 5.28
N ARG A 301 -3.77 7.68 5.06
CA ARG A 301 -3.91 6.57 6.01
C ARG A 301 -2.57 5.89 6.26
N MET A 302 -1.79 5.66 5.20
CA MET A 302 -0.47 5.06 5.34
C MET A 302 0.44 5.92 6.23
N TRP A 303 0.55 7.23 5.93
CA TRP A 303 1.39 8.12 6.73
C TRP A 303 0.92 8.23 8.18
N GLN A 304 -0.39 8.26 8.42
CA GLN A 304 -0.96 8.29 9.77
C GLN A 304 -0.60 7.03 10.57
N GLY A 305 -0.82 5.85 9.99
CA GLY A 305 -0.46 4.58 10.65
C GLY A 305 1.03 4.47 10.93
N TRP A 306 1.86 4.96 10.02
CA TRP A 306 3.32 4.99 10.20
C TRP A 306 3.77 5.98 11.29
N LEU A 307 3.24 7.20 11.30
CA LEU A 307 3.53 8.22 12.32
C LEU A 307 3.10 7.77 13.71
N GLU A 308 1.95 7.09 13.80
CA GLU A 308 1.49 6.50 15.05
C GLU A 308 2.45 5.41 15.55
N ALA A 309 2.88 4.50 14.66
CA ALA A 309 3.83 3.45 15.01
C ALA A 309 5.24 3.97 15.33
N ILE A 310 5.61 5.18 14.90
CA ILE A 310 6.84 5.85 15.37
C ILE A 310 6.71 6.22 16.84
N GLU A 311 5.65 6.93 17.21
CA GLU A 311 5.49 7.46 18.57
C GLU A 311 5.17 6.34 19.56
N PHE A 312 4.37 5.36 19.14
CA PHE A 312 3.88 4.26 19.96
C PHE A 312 4.20 2.90 19.32
N PRO A 313 5.48 2.48 19.28
CA PRO A 313 5.86 1.18 18.75
C PRO A 313 5.31 0.04 19.63
N ASP A 314 4.80 -1.01 18.99
CA ASP A 314 4.29 -2.21 19.65
C ASP A 314 5.44 -3.22 19.83
N PRO A 315 5.89 -3.48 21.08
CA PRO A 315 7.01 -4.38 21.32
C PRO A 315 6.69 -5.85 20.98
N ALA A 316 5.41 -6.22 20.90
CA ALA A 316 4.99 -7.57 20.54
C ALA A 316 4.96 -7.80 19.02
N LYS A 317 5.02 -6.74 18.21
CA LYS A 317 4.94 -6.80 16.74
C LYS A 317 6.22 -6.30 16.08
N LYS A 318 7.37 -6.80 16.54
CA LYS A 318 8.67 -6.47 15.94
C LYS A 318 9.02 -7.46 14.84
N THR A 319 9.40 -6.95 13.68
CA THR A 319 9.99 -7.73 12.59
C THR A 319 11.48 -7.43 12.51
N ILE A 320 12.29 -8.47 12.43
CA ILE A 320 13.74 -8.33 12.25
C ILE A 320 14.05 -8.32 10.76
N VAL A 321 14.67 -7.24 10.31
CA VAL A 321 15.04 -7.04 8.91
C VAL A 321 16.44 -6.49 8.79
N PHE A 322 17.04 -6.67 7.62
CA PHE A 322 18.44 -6.38 7.32
C PHE A 322 18.54 -5.37 6.19
N ARG A 323 19.58 -4.54 6.22
CA ARG A 323 19.92 -3.60 5.15
C ARG A 323 21.43 -3.59 4.91
N GLY A 324 21.82 -3.65 3.64
CA GLY A 324 23.14 -3.22 3.21
C GLY A 324 23.21 -1.71 3.24
N VAL A 325 24.18 -1.17 3.96
CA VAL A 325 24.43 0.26 4.05
C VAL A 325 25.54 0.60 3.07
N ASP A 326 25.29 1.56 2.20
CA ASP A 326 26.28 2.12 1.28
C ASP A 326 26.52 3.59 1.63
N TYR A 327 27.72 3.94 2.07
CA TYR A 327 28.04 5.31 2.48
C TYR A 327 27.99 6.33 1.32
N GLU A 328 27.87 5.92 0.06
CA GLU A 328 27.66 6.86 -1.05
C GLU A 328 26.23 7.40 -1.08
N THR A 329 25.29 6.57 -0.64
CA THR A 329 23.85 6.85 -0.75
C THR A 329 23.18 6.99 0.62
N ASP A 330 23.57 6.16 1.58
CA ASP A 330 23.09 6.13 2.96
C ASP A 330 23.90 7.02 3.88
N PHE A 331 23.18 7.75 4.74
CA PHE A 331 23.78 8.62 5.74
C PHE A 331 23.38 8.16 7.12
N MET A 332 24.41 7.83 7.89
CA MET A 332 24.31 7.37 9.26
C MET A 332 24.48 8.55 10.21
N GLN A 333 23.56 8.73 11.16
CA GLN A 333 23.70 9.68 12.26
C GLN A 333 24.25 8.95 13.46
N THR A 334 25.20 9.57 14.15
CA THR A 334 25.82 8.98 15.33
C THR A 334 25.81 9.95 16.51
N LEU A 335 25.57 9.41 17.70
CA LEU A 335 25.71 10.13 18.96
C LEU A 335 26.50 9.25 19.93
N LYS A 336 27.66 9.73 20.38
CA LYS A 336 28.42 9.08 21.44
C LYS A 336 27.75 9.39 22.78
N THR A 337 27.34 8.35 23.48
CA THR A 337 26.75 8.42 24.83
C THR A 337 27.62 7.61 25.81
N PRO A 338 27.48 7.82 27.13
CA PRO A 338 28.19 6.99 28.12
C PRO A 338 27.86 5.50 27.97
N GLU A 339 26.67 5.16 27.49
CA GLU A 339 26.23 3.78 27.23
C GLU A 339 26.77 3.19 25.91
N GLY A 340 27.43 4.00 25.08
CA GLY A 340 27.98 3.59 23.79
C GLY A 340 27.54 4.47 22.61
N LEU A 341 27.79 3.98 21.40
CA LEU A 341 27.45 4.66 20.16
C LEU A 341 25.97 4.42 19.81
N ARG A 342 25.18 5.48 19.76
CA ARG A 342 23.82 5.43 19.20
C ARG A 342 23.86 5.74 17.71
N VAL A 343 23.14 4.95 16.93
CA VAL A 343 23.16 5.05 15.47
C VAL A 343 21.74 5.17 14.95
N GLY A 344 21.46 6.19 14.13
CA GLY A 344 20.20 6.36 13.42
C GLY A 344 20.42 6.40 11.91
N PHE A 345 19.42 5.98 11.14
CA PHE A 345 19.47 6.00 9.68
C PHE A 345 18.36 6.86 9.11
N MET A 346 18.62 7.48 7.96
CA MET A 346 17.64 8.30 7.25
C MET A 346 17.60 7.93 5.76
N SER A 347 16.41 8.01 5.17
CA SER A 347 16.19 7.79 3.73
C SER A 347 17.02 8.75 2.88
N THR A 348 17.39 8.32 1.67
CA THR A 348 18.24 9.08 0.73
C THR A 348 17.62 10.42 0.30
N LEU A 349 16.29 10.59 0.43
CA LEU A 349 15.63 11.89 0.26
C LEU A 349 16.16 12.97 1.21
N LEU A 350 16.56 12.58 2.42
CA LEU A 350 17.04 13.50 3.46
C LEU A 350 18.54 13.74 3.39
N THR A 351 19.26 13.17 2.43
CA THR A 351 20.72 13.12 2.49
C THR A 351 21.44 14.00 1.47
N LYS A 352 20.90 14.16 0.25
CA LYS A 352 21.58 14.89 -0.83
C LYS A 352 21.36 16.42 -0.87
N ASN A 353 20.47 16.97 -0.04
CA ASN A 353 20.06 18.39 -0.14
C ASN A 353 20.83 19.31 0.82
N GLN A 354 21.12 20.56 0.43
CA GLN A 354 21.76 21.54 1.31
C GLN A 354 20.82 21.99 2.46
N GLY A 355 21.40 22.33 3.62
CA GLY A 355 20.68 22.78 4.82
C GLY A 355 20.49 21.70 5.90
N SER A 356 19.83 22.09 7.00
CA SER A 356 19.53 21.19 8.13
C SER A 356 18.61 20.05 7.71
N TYR A 357 18.71 18.89 8.36
CA TYR A 357 17.85 17.74 8.06
C TYR A 357 16.36 18.06 8.20
N THR A 358 15.99 18.96 9.13
CA THR A 358 14.64 19.52 9.24
C THR A 358 14.19 20.23 7.96
N ARG A 359 15.02 21.13 7.41
CA ARG A 359 14.69 21.86 6.17
C ARG A 359 14.56 20.91 4.97
N ARG A 360 15.32 19.82 4.94
CA ARG A 360 15.27 18.83 3.85
C ARG A 360 13.92 18.10 3.75
N LEU A 361 13.13 18.08 4.82
CA LEU A 361 11.77 17.53 4.78
C LEU A 361 10.83 18.30 3.83
N ARG A 362 11.14 19.55 3.46
CA ARG A 362 10.41 20.27 2.40
C ARG A 362 10.42 19.51 1.08
N SER A 363 11.45 18.70 0.83
CA SER A 363 11.57 17.87 -0.36
C SER A 363 10.54 16.75 -0.44
N LEU A 364 9.84 16.42 0.66
CA LEU A 364 8.76 15.43 0.64
C LEU A 364 7.68 15.82 -0.38
N LYS A 365 7.25 17.09 -0.40
CA LYS A 365 6.23 17.56 -1.36
C LYS A 365 6.68 17.38 -2.81
N THR A 366 7.90 17.79 -3.13
CA THR A 366 8.40 17.80 -4.51
C THR A 366 8.79 16.40 -5.00
N LYS A 367 9.46 15.60 -4.15
CA LYS A 367 9.84 14.23 -4.50
C LYS A 367 8.64 13.30 -4.62
N ARG A 368 7.65 13.46 -3.75
CA ARG A 368 6.35 12.78 -3.86
C ARG A 368 5.73 12.93 -5.26
N LEU A 369 5.64 14.16 -5.76
CA LEU A 369 5.15 14.43 -7.14
C LEU A 369 6.08 13.83 -8.21
N GLY A 370 7.37 13.77 -7.91
CA GLY A 370 8.38 13.21 -8.79
C GLY A 370 8.37 11.67 -8.89
N THR A 371 7.83 10.94 -7.91
CA THR A 371 7.92 9.47 -7.88
C THR A 371 6.58 8.76 -7.81
N GLY A 372 5.49 9.45 -7.49
CA GLY A 372 4.18 8.81 -7.30
C GLY A 372 3.16 9.08 -8.38
N ASP A 373 3.54 9.67 -9.52
CA ASP A 373 2.58 10.00 -10.58
C ASP A 373 3.19 10.00 -11.99
N GLU A 374 3.55 8.81 -12.46
CA GLU A 374 4.02 8.62 -13.84
C GLU A 374 2.92 8.91 -14.86
N PHE A 375 1.67 8.60 -14.50
CA PHE A 375 0.52 8.82 -15.38
C PHE A 375 0.31 10.29 -15.69
N ALA A 376 0.30 11.17 -14.68
CA ALA A 376 0.12 12.61 -14.90
C ALA A 376 1.23 13.23 -15.74
N LYS A 377 2.48 12.82 -15.50
CA LYS A 377 3.62 13.28 -16.32
C LYS A 377 3.45 12.88 -17.78
N HIS A 378 3.01 11.65 -18.02
CA HIS A 378 2.89 11.12 -19.37
C HIS A 378 1.71 11.75 -20.13
N TRP A 379 0.55 11.85 -19.49
CA TRP A 379 -0.69 12.30 -20.13
C TRP A 379 -0.93 13.81 -20.00
N LYS A 380 -0.04 14.55 -19.31
CA LYS A 380 -0.20 15.97 -18.99
C LYS A 380 -1.54 16.26 -18.30
N VAL A 381 -1.88 15.41 -17.35
CA VAL A 381 -3.12 15.50 -16.58
C VAL A 381 -2.87 16.04 -15.17
N PRO A 382 -3.90 16.48 -14.45
CA PRO A 382 -3.75 16.92 -13.07
C PRO A 382 -3.18 15.79 -12.21
N PRO A 383 -2.20 16.08 -11.33
CA PRO A 383 -1.58 15.04 -10.52
C PRO A 383 -2.56 14.24 -9.66
N HIS A 384 -2.45 12.92 -9.71
CA HIS A 384 -3.05 11.91 -8.84
C HIS A 384 -1.93 11.02 -8.28
N VAL A 385 -1.29 11.48 -7.20
CA VAL A 385 -0.11 10.79 -6.67
C VAL A 385 -0.51 9.58 -5.84
N LYS A 386 0.03 8.42 -6.20
CA LYS A 386 -0.20 7.13 -5.54
C LYS A 386 1.03 6.67 -4.76
N ILE A 387 0.81 6.08 -3.59
CA ILE A 387 1.89 5.53 -2.79
C ILE A 387 2.46 4.26 -3.43
N SER A 388 1.62 3.45 -4.07
CA SER A 388 2.06 2.24 -4.79
C SER A 388 3.03 2.56 -5.94
N GLU A 389 2.89 3.73 -6.57
CA GLU A 389 3.83 4.23 -7.57
C GLU A 389 5.15 4.68 -6.94
N GLN A 390 5.10 5.37 -5.80
CA GLN A 390 6.33 5.75 -5.06
C GLN A 390 7.13 4.51 -4.64
N MET A 391 6.47 3.43 -4.22
CA MET A 391 7.10 2.15 -3.88
C MET A 391 7.75 1.49 -5.10
N ARG A 392 7.08 1.52 -6.25
CA ARG A 392 7.62 1.01 -7.52
C ARG A 392 8.82 1.84 -7.98
N ALA A 393 8.70 3.16 -7.95
CA ALA A 393 9.78 4.07 -8.31
C ALA A 393 11.02 3.84 -7.44
N HIS A 394 10.84 3.57 -6.15
CA HIS A 394 11.94 3.24 -5.24
C HIS A 394 12.65 1.93 -5.59
N ALA A 395 11.91 0.89 -6.00
CA ALA A 395 12.52 -0.37 -6.46
C ALA A 395 13.34 -0.19 -7.74
N ILE A 396 12.97 0.77 -8.59
CA ILE A 396 13.70 1.09 -9.83
C ILE A 396 14.92 1.97 -9.53
N ASP A 397 14.72 3.04 -8.76
CA ASP A 397 15.76 3.98 -8.35
C ASP A 397 15.54 4.42 -6.90
N PRO A 398 16.32 3.87 -5.94
CA PRO A 398 16.15 4.23 -4.54
C PRO A 398 16.70 5.63 -4.21
N ILE A 399 17.37 6.32 -5.14
CA ILE A 399 17.99 7.63 -4.89
C ILE A 399 16.93 8.73 -4.76
N GLY A 400 16.93 9.39 -3.60
CA GLY A 400 15.99 10.46 -3.30
C GLY A 400 14.58 9.95 -2.96
N SER A 401 14.44 8.65 -2.70
CA SER A 401 13.22 8.04 -2.20
C SER A 401 12.98 8.39 -0.73
N ALA A 402 11.70 8.49 -0.36
CA ALA A 402 11.26 8.61 1.02
C ALA A 402 11.36 7.29 1.80
N PHE A 403 11.80 6.20 1.18
CA PHE A 403 11.88 4.87 1.78
C PHE A 403 13.34 4.43 2.01
N LEU A 404 13.50 3.59 3.02
CA LEU A 404 14.66 2.73 3.27
C LEU A 404 14.25 1.29 2.94
N SER A 405 14.96 0.63 2.04
CA SER A 405 14.78 -0.80 1.77
C SER A 405 15.42 -1.67 2.85
N PHE A 406 14.72 -2.74 3.20
CA PHE A 406 15.19 -3.83 4.03
C PHE A 406 14.81 -5.17 3.39
N THR A 407 15.42 -6.25 3.86
CA THR A 407 15.08 -7.61 3.48
C THR A 407 15.11 -8.50 4.72
N MET A 408 14.37 -9.61 4.70
CA MET A 408 14.52 -10.65 5.73
C MET A 408 15.77 -11.52 5.53
N ASP A 409 16.45 -11.41 4.38
CA ASP A 409 17.64 -12.20 4.07
C ASP A 409 18.94 -11.38 4.28
N PRO A 410 19.73 -11.67 5.32
CA PRO A 410 21.01 -10.99 5.51
C PRO A 410 21.99 -11.22 4.34
N ALA A 411 21.87 -12.31 3.59
CA ALA A 411 22.73 -12.55 2.43
C ALA A 411 22.42 -11.57 1.30
N ILE A 412 21.14 -11.30 1.05
CA ILE A 412 20.70 -10.29 0.08
C ILE A 412 21.16 -8.91 0.55
N ALA A 413 20.96 -8.56 1.83
CA ALA A 413 21.44 -7.30 2.38
C ALA A 413 22.96 -7.11 2.17
N SER A 414 23.76 -8.17 2.27
CA SER A 414 25.22 -8.09 2.08
C SER A 414 25.64 -7.71 0.66
N ALA A 415 24.80 -7.99 -0.34
CA ALA A 415 25.05 -7.59 -1.73
C ALA A 415 24.89 -6.09 -1.98
N PHE A 416 24.23 -5.37 -1.06
CA PHE A 416 24.00 -3.92 -1.14
C PHE A 416 24.95 -3.11 -0.25
N VAL A 417 26.02 -3.71 0.29
CA VAL A 417 27.06 -2.98 1.03
C VAL A 417 27.91 -2.18 0.04
N GLY A 418 28.14 -0.90 0.34
CA GLY A 418 28.91 0.00 -0.52
C GLY A 418 30.33 -0.48 -0.83
N SER A 419 30.79 -0.18 -2.05
CA SER A 419 32.14 -0.50 -2.53
C SER A 419 33.24 0.11 -1.67
N PRO A 420 34.41 -0.54 -1.49
CA PRO A 420 35.45 -0.03 -0.62
C PRO A 420 35.91 1.33 -1.13
N ARG A 421 36.23 2.23 -0.20
CA ARG A 421 36.74 3.56 -0.51
C ARG A 421 38.22 3.60 -0.25
N TYR A 422 38.94 4.47 -0.94
CA TYR A 422 40.36 4.68 -0.72
C TYR A 422 40.58 6.11 -0.25
N ASP A 423 41.30 6.28 0.85
CA ASP A 423 41.69 7.61 1.31
C ASP A 423 42.83 8.17 0.45
N SER A 424 43.26 9.42 0.72
CA SER A 424 44.31 10.09 -0.05
C SER A 424 45.67 9.38 0.00
N MET A 425 45.85 8.42 0.92
CA MET A 425 47.06 7.59 1.04
C MET A 425 46.88 6.23 0.37
N GLY A 426 45.76 5.98 -0.32
CA GLY A 426 45.44 4.71 -0.94
C GLY A 426 45.06 3.61 0.05
N GLN A 427 44.76 3.95 1.32
CA GLN A 427 44.31 2.95 2.29
C GLN A 427 42.84 2.64 2.10
N GLU A 428 42.50 1.36 2.04
CA GLU A 428 41.13 0.89 1.94
C GLU A 428 40.34 1.24 3.23
N ARG A 429 39.16 1.81 3.03
CA ARG A 429 38.17 2.14 4.05
C ARG A 429 36.87 1.41 3.71
N PRO A 430 36.10 0.96 4.71
CA PRO A 430 34.78 0.41 4.47
C PRO A 430 33.92 1.40 3.67
N GLY A 431 33.34 0.92 2.58
CA GLY A 431 32.34 1.66 1.80
C GLY A 431 30.97 1.70 2.45
N GLY A 432 30.78 0.94 3.52
CA GLY A 432 29.46 0.68 4.08
C GLY A 432 29.49 -0.31 5.23
N GLY A 433 28.35 -0.95 5.46
CA GLY A 433 28.22 -2.00 6.47
C GLY A 433 26.90 -2.75 6.41
N LEU A 434 26.72 -3.69 7.33
CA LEU A 434 25.46 -4.38 7.53
C LEU A 434 24.72 -3.83 8.74
N LEU A 435 23.42 -3.64 8.56
CA LEU A 435 22.49 -3.18 9.57
C LEU A 435 21.44 -4.27 9.81
N ALA A 436 21.20 -4.61 11.08
CA ALA A 436 20.04 -5.37 11.52
C ALA A 436 19.19 -4.51 12.44
N VAL A 437 17.89 -4.48 12.19
CA VAL A 437 16.92 -3.73 12.98
C VAL A 437 15.77 -4.62 13.43
N ALA A 438 15.20 -4.34 14.61
CA ALA A 438 13.92 -4.86 15.07
C ALA A 438 12.92 -3.70 15.15
N ILE A 439 12.09 -3.58 14.12
CA ILE A 439 11.17 -2.46 13.93
C ILE A 439 9.73 -2.94 14.05
N ASP A 440 8.83 -2.09 14.53
CA ASP A 440 7.39 -2.36 14.53
C ASP A 440 6.93 -2.68 13.10
N SER A 441 6.24 -3.81 12.91
CA SER A 441 5.81 -4.29 11.60
C SER A 441 4.85 -3.33 10.89
N ARG A 442 4.13 -2.47 11.62
CA ARG A 442 3.30 -1.40 11.04
C ARG A 442 4.13 -0.32 10.34
N ARG A 443 5.45 -0.27 10.59
CA ARG A 443 6.37 0.66 9.93
C ARG A 443 7.05 0.10 8.69
N LEU A 444 6.83 -1.18 8.38
CA LEU A 444 7.42 -1.87 7.25
C LEU A 444 6.36 -2.19 6.20
N PHE A 445 6.61 -1.85 4.94
CA PHE A 445 5.73 -2.16 3.83
C PHE A 445 6.38 -3.19 2.91
N PRO A 446 5.87 -4.44 2.81
CA PRO A 446 6.31 -5.39 1.80
C PRO A 446 6.18 -4.75 0.42
N ASN A 447 7.31 -4.62 -0.28
CA ASN A 447 7.34 -4.11 -1.62
C ASN A 447 7.00 -5.23 -2.60
N LEU A 448 5.70 -5.54 -2.68
CA LEU A 448 5.19 -6.49 -3.66
C LEU A 448 5.37 -6.00 -5.11
N ARG A 449 5.88 -4.77 -5.31
CA ARG A 449 6.19 -4.16 -6.61
C ARG A 449 7.58 -4.50 -7.10
N ASN A 450 8.46 -5.04 -6.25
CA ASN A 450 9.78 -5.44 -6.67
C ASN A 450 9.64 -6.72 -7.53
N GLY A 451 9.94 -6.60 -8.83
CA GLY A 451 9.92 -7.73 -9.77
C GLY A 451 10.88 -8.85 -9.39
N VAL A 452 11.83 -8.58 -8.48
CA VAL A 452 12.76 -9.55 -7.91
C VAL A 452 12.15 -10.16 -6.64
N THR A 453 11.24 -11.12 -6.83
CA THR A 453 10.56 -11.84 -5.73
C THR A 453 11.50 -12.44 -4.67
N VAL A 454 12.76 -12.71 -5.02
CA VAL A 454 13.75 -13.28 -4.10
C VAL A 454 14.19 -12.29 -3.02
N GLU A 455 14.12 -10.98 -3.28
CA GLU A 455 14.61 -9.95 -2.35
C GLU A 455 13.74 -9.80 -1.10
N MET A 456 12.44 -10.14 -1.17
CA MET A 456 11.48 -9.95 -0.08
C MET A 456 11.63 -8.57 0.56
N GLU A 457 11.64 -7.53 -0.28
CA GLU A 457 11.95 -6.17 0.12
C GLU A 457 10.84 -5.60 1.02
N TYR A 458 11.23 -4.98 2.14
CA TYR A 458 10.36 -4.18 2.99
C TYR A 458 10.81 -2.72 2.94
N LEU A 459 9.87 -1.80 2.84
CA LEU A 459 10.12 -0.37 2.85
C LEU A 459 9.79 0.21 4.21
N ALA A 460 10.73 0.90 4.83
CA ALA A 460 10.46 1.76 5.99
C ALA A 460 10.57 3.23 5.57
N PRO A 461 9.53 4.06 5.75
CA PRO A 461 9.64 5.47 5.45
C PRO A 461 10.67 6.17 6.34
N LEU A 462 11.44 7.06 5.73
CA LEU A 462 12.26 8.14 6.27
C LEU A 462 13.35 7.81 7.29
N VAL A 463 13.09 7.07 8.37
CA VAL A 463 14.00 7.01 9.53
C VAL A 463 14.01 5.65 10.24
N VAL A 464 15.17 5.28 10.79
CA VAL A 464 15.35 4.21 11.79
C VAL A 464 15.93 4.81 13.06
N PHE A 465 15.36 4.44 14.20
CA PHE A 465 15.79 4.92 15.51
C PHE A 465 16.89 4.04 16.12
N PRO A 466 17.81 4.61 16.93
CA PRO A 466 18.82 3.84 17.66
C PRO A 466 18.30 2.68 18.50
N ASP A 467 17.12 2.80 19.12
CA ASP A 467 16.51 1.70 19.90
C ASP A 467 15.98 0.53 19.04
N GLU A 468 15.91 0.72 17.71
CA GLU A 468 15.55 -0.32 16.74
C GLU A 468 16.78 -1.04 16.19
N VAL A 469 17.97 -0.46 16.32
CA VAL A 469 19.22 -1.04 15.81
C VAL A 469 19.69 -2.16 16.73
N LEU A 470 19.69 -3.40 16.22
CA LEU A 470 20.18 -4.57 16.95
C LEU A 470 21.70 -4.68 16.90
N GLU A 471 22.24 -4.44 15.71
CA GLU A 471 23.65 -4.50 15.39
C GLU A 471 23.90 -3.67 14.13
N TYR A 472 25.00 -2.92 14.12
CA TYR A 472 25.57 -2.34 12.93
C TYR A 472 27.05 -2.71 12.86
N ARG A 473 27.52 -3.15 11.70
CA ARG A 473 28.92 -3.51 11.50
C ARG A 473 29.42 -3.02 10.17
N GLN A 474 30.52 -2.29 10.18
CA GLN A 474 31.26 -1.96 8.96
C GLN A 474 31.88 -3.24 8.38
N ILE A 475 31.72 -3.44 7.08
CA ILE A 475 32.26 -4.59 6.36
C ILE A 475 32.93 -4.05 5.10
N SER A 476 34.16 -4.47 4.82
CA SER A 476 34.75 -4.26 3.49
C SER A 476 34.00 -5.18 2.52
N SER A 477 33.46 -4.62 1.44
CA SER A 477 32.71 -5.39 0.44
C SER A 477 33.59 -6.39 -0.33
N SER A 478 34.92 -6.40 -0.12
CA SER A 478 35.75 -7.53 -0.55
C SER A 478 35.47 -8.76 0.34
N ILE A 479 34.47 -9.55 -0.07
CA ILE A 479 34.11 -10.84 0.56
C ILE A 479 35.33 -11.80 0.62
N PHE A 480 36.31 -11.58 -0.25
CA PHE A 480 37.47 -12.45 -0.46
C PHE A 480 38.64 -12.27 0.52
N SER A 481 38.77 -11.15 1.24
CA SER A 481 39.95 -10.92 2.09
C SER A 481 39.66 -10.95 3.59
N ASN A 482 38.51 -10.40 4.04
CA ASN A 482 38.03 -10.47 5.44
C ASN A 482 36.50 -10.33 5.59
N GLY A 483 35.76 -9.96 4.52
CA GLY A 483 34.33 -9.67 4.60
C GLY A 483 33.47 -10.85 5.08
N ARG A 484 33.85 -12.10 4.75
CA ARG A 484 33.13 -13.31 5.17
C ARG A 484 33.19 -13.55 6.68
N ALA A 485 34.33 -13.32 7.33
CA ALA A 485 34.46 -13.46 8.78
C ALA A 485 33.60 -12.42 9.50
N SER A 486 33.72 -11.14 9.12
CA SER A 486 32.91 -10.04 9.66
C SER A 486 31.40 -10.26 9.48
N TYR A 487 30.99 -10.81 8.33
CA TYR A 487 29.61 -11.21 8.07
C TYR A 487 29.12 -12.28 9.05
N HIS A 488 29.88 -13.37 9.23
CA HIS A 488 29.50 -14.44 10.15
C HIS A 488 29.48 -13.97 11.60
N GLU A 489 30.43 -13.14 12.01
CA GLU A 489 30.43 -12.56 13.35
C GLU A 489 29.24 -11.62 13.59
N PHE A 490 28.83 -10.83 12.59
CA PHE A 490 27.62 -10.01 12.63
C PHE A 490 26.37 -10.89 12.85
N LEU A 491 26.23 -11.97 12.09
CA LEU A 491 25.11 -12.90 12.29
C LEU A 491 25.15 -13.60 13.64
N ASN A 492 26.35 -13.98 14.10
CA ASN A 492 26.53 -14.63 15.38
C ASN A 492 26.25 -13.69 16.55
N SER A 493 26.57 -12.39 16.45
CA SER A 493 26.25 -11.42 17.50
C SER A 493 24.74 -11.24 17.66
N ILE A 494 24.00 -11.20 16.56
CA ILE A 494 22.53 -11.15 16.57
C ILE A 494 21.96 -12.45 17.16
N ARG A 495 22.45 -13.61 16.71
CA ARG A 495 22.00 -14.92 17.24
C ARG A 495 22.26 -15.06 18.73
N LYS A 496 23.40 -14.56 19.21
CA LYS A 496 23.74 -14.60 20.64
C LYS A 496 22.81 -13.69 21.45
N LYS A 497 22.44 -12.51 20.93
CA LYS A 497 21.58 -11.54 21.61
C LYS A 497 20.10 -11.93 21.58
N PHE A 498 19.62 -12.50 20.48
CA PHE A 498 18.18 -12.67 20.21
C PHE A 498 17.77 -14.11 19.89
N GLY A 499 18.70 -15.05 19.75
CA GLY A 499 18.43 -16.41 19.30
C GLY A 499 18.37 -16.54 17.77
N ASN A 500 17.88 -17.68 17.27
CA ASN A 500 17.71 -17.93 15.84
C ASN A 500 16.44 -17.26 15.31
N VAL A 501 16.43 -15.92 15.32
CA VAL A 501 15.27 -15.08 14.96
C VAL A 501 15.21 -14.67 13.49
N PHE A 502 16.18 -15.10 12.69
CA PHE A 502 16.22 -14.83 11.24
C PHE A 502 16.58 -16.09 10.46
N ARG A 503 16.13 -16.14 9.20
CA ARG A 503 16.35 -17.27 8.28
C ARG A 503 17.36 -16.87 7.21
N MET A 504 18.17 -17.84 6.79
CA MET A 504 19.05 -17.68 5.62
C MET A 504 18.29 -18.12 4.37
N ASN A 505 18.31 -17.35 3.29
CA ASN A 505 17.55 -17.65 2.07
C ASN A 505 16.03 -17.81 2.27
N PRO A 506 15.33 -16.91 2.98
CA PRO A 506 13.89 -16.98 3.18
C PRO A 506 13.10 -17.03 1.85
N GLY A 507 13.62 -16.49 0.75
CA GLY A 507 12.99 -16.60 -0.57
C GLY A 507 12.87 -18.05 -1.10
N LYS A 508 13.67 -18.99 -0.58
CA LYS A 508 13.56 -20.43 -0.88
C LYS A 508 12.68 -21.20 0.12
N ASP A 509 12.30 -20.56 1.23
CA ASP A 509 11.47 -21.14 2.27
C ASP A 509 9.99 -20.78 2.03
N PRO A 510 9.13 -21.76 1.70
CA PRO A 510 7.71 -21.51 1.48
C PRO A 510 7.01 -20.83 2.66
N ALA A 511 7.44 -21.09 3.91
CA ALA A 511 6.83 -20.50 5.08
C ALA A 511 7.20 -19.03 5.24
N ALA A 512 8.45 -18.65 4.97
CA ALA A 512 8.88 -17.25 5.01
C ALA A 512 8.23 -16.45 3.87
N TRP A 513 8.10 -17.05 2.69
CA TRP A 513 7.35 -16.45 1.59
C TRP A 513 5.88 -16.24 1.94
N ALA A 514 5.23 -17.23 2.55
CA ALA A 514 3.84 -17.11 3.01
C ALA A 514 3.66 -16.01 4.07
N GLU A 515 4.64 -15.82 4.95
CA GLU A 515 4.70 -14.73 5.93
C GLU A 515 4.83 -13.36 5.25
N TYR A 516 5.78 -13.18 4.33
CA TYR A 516 5.91 -11.95 3.55
C TYR A 516 4.63 -11.60 2.78
N GLN A 517 4.00 -12.60 2.18
CA GLN A 517 2.71 -12.42 1.53
C GLN A 517 1.62 -12.04 2.53
N ARG A 518 1.54 -12.70 3.69
CA ARG A 518 0.57 -12.38 4.76
C ARG A 518 0.73 -10.95 5.29
N ASP A 519 1.96 -10.49 5.43
CA ASP A 519 2.23 -9.13 5.89
C ASP A 519 1.85 -8.11 4.80
N GLY A 520 2.16 -8.41 3.53
CA GLY A 520 1.74 -7.57 2.39
C GLY A 520 0.23 -7.50 2.27
N LYS A 521 -0.44 -8.64 2.48
CA LYS A 521 -1.90 -8.79 2.56
C LYS A 521 -2.51 -7.92 3.65
N ALA A 522 -1.96 -7.94 4.86
CA ALA A 522 -2.46 -7.13 5.98
C ALA A 522 -2.35 -5.63 5.68
N ILE A 523 -1.26 -5.21 5.03
CA ILE A 523 -1.05 -3.81 4.65
C ILE A 523 -1.99 -3.37 3.54
N VAL A 524 -2.14 -4.19 2.50
CA VAL A 524 -3.10 -3.95 1.41
C VAL A 524 -4.52 -3.81 1.96
N THR A 525 -4.89 -4.65 2.92
CA THR A 525 -6.16 -4.56 3.66
C THR A 525 -6.29 -3.21 4.37
N ASN A 526 -5.27 -2.80 5.14
CA ASN A 526 -5.27 -1.48 5.82
C ASN A 526 -5.30 -0.29 4.85
N PHE A 527 -4.81 -0.45 3.61
CA PHE A 527 -4.83 0.61 2.60
C PHE A 527 -6.24 0.84 2.05
N PHE A 528 -6.98 -0.24 1.78
CA PHE A 528 -8.21 -0.17 1.00
C PHE A 528 -9.49 -0.38 1.82
N GLU A 529 -9.41 -1.03 2.98
CA GLU A 529 -10.54 -1.15 3.90
C GLU A 529 -10.71 0.13 4.70
N THR A 530 -11.59 1.00 4.21
CA THR A 530 -12.16 2.03 5.06
C THR A 530 -13.04 1.34 6.11
N ASN A 531 -12.91 1.70 7.39
CA ASN A 531 -13.80 1.27 8.48
C ASN A 531 -15.27 1.74 8.28
N SER A 532 -15.73 1.94 7.04
CA SER A 532 -17.01 2.52 6.64
C SER A 532 -18.24 1.70 7.05
N GLY A 533 -18.07 0.54 7.72
CA GLY A 533 -19.13 -0.15 8.47
C GLY A 533 -19.40 0.43 9.87
N ARG A 534 -18.53 1.28 10.40
CA ARG A 534 -18.82 2.11 11.59
C ARG A 534 -18.96 3.54 11.09
N SER A 535 -20.20 4.01 11.04
CA SER A 535 -20.50 5.41 10.71
C SER A 535 -19.56 6.35 11.49
N CYS A 536 -19.06 7.39 10.82
CA CYS A 536 -18.10 8.35 11.35
C CYS A 536 -18.55 9.12 12.61
N GLY A 537 -19.66 8.75 13.25
CA GLY A 537 -20.23 9.40 14.44
C GLY A 537 -19.61 8.98 15.77
N HIS A 538 -18.60 8.08 15.83
CA HIS A 538 -18.06 7.56 17.10
C HIS A 538 -16.54 7.73 17.30
N VAL A 539 -15.82 8.40 16.39
CA VAL A 539 -14.37 8.64 16.57
C VAL A 539 -14.05 10.07 17.02
N TRP A 540 -15.07 10.92 17.18
CA TRP A 540 -14.93 12.26 17.76
C TRP A 540 -16.04 12.50 18.78
N LYS A 541 -15.85 11.98 20.00
CA LYS A 541 -16.42 12.50 21.25
C LYS A 541 -15.46 12.23 22.40
#